data_AF-A0A7R9ZHA7-F1
#
_entry.id   AF-A0A7R9ZHA7-F1
#
_cell.length_a   1.000
_cell.length_b   1.000
_cell.length_c   1.000
_cell.angle_alpha   90.00
_cell.angle_beta   90.00
_cell.angle_gamma   90.00
#
_symmetry.space_group_name_H-M   'P 1'
#
loop_
_entity.id
_entity.type
_entity.pdbx_description
1 polymer ?
#
loop_
_entity_poly.entity_id
_entity_poly.type
_entity_poly.pdbx_seq_one_letter_code
_entity_poly.pdbx_strand_id
1 'polypeptide(L)'
;GVAAAVAESMGGYFLGGRRLVCHVLPKSKVHPGLFRGAKAKMAGLDSRKERNRRDVNGSVNKSGLSAAAAARITRELMSREKKRRKRLHGEEGEGGLGIE
;
A
#
# COMPACT_ATOMS: atom_id res chain seq x y z
N GLY A 1 9.27 3.68 -22.57
CA GLY A 1 9.60 4.96 -21.88
C GLY A 1 9.82 4.70 -20.40
N VAL A 2 10.56 5.56 -19.70
CA VAL A 2 10.99 5.35 -18.30
C VAL A 2 9.81 5.03 -17.37
N ALA A 3 8.69 5.73 -17.51
CA ALA A 3 7.50 5.50 -16.68
C ALA A 3 6.90 4.09 -16.81
N ALA A 4 6.96 3.49 -18.01
CA ALA A 4 6.45 2.14 -18.24
C ALA A 4 7.37 1.09 -17.59
N ALA A 5 8.69 1.23 -17.76
CA ALA A 5 9.67 0.35 -17.14
C ALA A 5 9.58 0.37 -15.61
N VAL A 6 9.41 1.57 -15.02
CA VAL A 6 9.21 1.71 -13.57
C VAL A 6 7.90 1.08 -13.12
N ALA A 7 6.81 1.24 -13.88
CA ALA A 7 5.53 0.65 -13.52
C ALA A 7 5.56 -0.89 -13.56
N GLU A 8 6.26 -1.45 -14.53
CA GLU A 8 6.49 -2.89 -14.65
C GLU A 8 7.38 -3.41 -13.51
N SER A 9 8.49 -2.72 -13.24
CA SER A 9 9.43 -3.15 -12.21
C SER A 9 8.87 -3.01 -10.80
N MET A 10 8.15 -1.92 -10.50
CA MET A 10 7.64 -1.65 -9.16
C MET A 10 6.26 -2.25 -8.89
N GLY A 11 5.57 -2.74 -9.94
CA GLY A 11 4.30 -3.42 -9.82
C GLY A 11 4.44 -4.67 -8.94
N GLY A 12 3.64 -4.75 -7.87
CA GLY A 12 3.62 -5.92 -6.98
C GLY A 12 4.58 -5.84 -5.78
N TYR A 13 5.42 -4.80 -5.66
CA TYR A 13 6.24 -4.58 -4.47
C TYR A 13 5.37 -4.41 -3.22
N PHE A 14 5.79 -4.94 -2.08
CA PHE A 14 5.10 -4.71 -0.82
C PHE A 14 5.73 -3.56 -0.04
N LEU A 15 4.94 -2.53 0.25
CA LEU A 15 5.37 -1.32 0.97
C LEU A 15 4.43 -1.06 2.16
N GLY A 16 4.98 -1.07 3.37
CA GLY A 16 4.24 -0.81 4.61
C GLY A 16 3.10 -1.81 4.83
N GLY A 17 3.29 -3.07 4.43
CA GLY A 17 2.23 -4.07 4.46
C GLY A 17 1.09 -3.75 3.48
N ARG A 18 1.38 -3.19 2.30
CA ARG A 18 0.42 -3.04 1.20
C ARG A 18 1.09 -3.44 -0.10
N ARG A 19 0.36 -4.07 -1.03
CA ARG A 19 0.89 -4.35 -2.37
C ARG A 19 0.77 -3.10 -3.24
N LEU A 20 1.89 -2.67 -3.80
CA LEU A 20 1.95 -1.54 -4.72
C LEU A 20 1.39 -1.96 -6.08
N VAL A 21 0.53 -1.11 -6.63
CA VAL A 21 -0.01 -1.25 -7.98
C VAL A 21 0.38 -0.01 -8.75
N CYS A 22 1.13 -0.19 -9.84
CA CYS A 22 1.64 0.90 -10.65
C CYS A 22 0.94 0.91 -12.01
N HIS A 23 0.44 2.08 -12.41
CA HIS A 23 -0.18 2.29 -13.72
C HIS A 23 0.39 3.55 -14.36
N VAL A 24 0.53 3.53 -15.69
CA VAL A 24 0.88 4.72 -16.46
C VAL A 24 -0.41 5.46 -16.79
N LEU A 25 -0.54 6.69 -16.32
CA LEU A 25 -1.70 7.55 -16.60
C LEU A 25 -1.50 8.34 -17.90
N PRO A 26 -2.49 8.35 -18.82
CA PRO A 26 -2.47 9.25 -19.97
C PRO A 26 -2.69 10.70 -19.50
N LYS A 27 -2.09 11.66 -20.21
CA LYS A 27 -2.12 13.09 -19.84
C LYS A 27 -3.55 13.64 -19.68
N SER A 28 -4.49 13.18 -20.50
CA SER A 28 -5.90 13.61 -20.43
C SER A 28 -6.61 13.24 -19.12
N LYS A 29 -6.12 12.24 -18.39
CA LYS A 29 -6.68 11.81 -17.09
C LYS A 29 -5.93 12.41 -15.90
N VAL A 30 -4.95 13.28 -16.13
CA VAL A 30 -4.18 13.93 -15.06
C VAL A 30 -4.89 15.23 -14.66
N HIS A 31 -5.48 15.25 -13.47
CA HIS A 31 -6.03 16.48 -12.91
C HIS A 31 -4.88 17.46 -12.57
N PRO A 32 -5.02 18.79 -12.80
CA PRO A 32 -3.96 19.76 -12.53
C PRO A 32 -3.43 19.74 -11.08
N GLY A 33 -4.30 19.40 -10.13
CA GLY A 33 -3.95 19.28 -8.70
C GLY A 33 -3.34 17.94 -8.27
N LEU A 34 -3.25 16.94 -9.15
CA LEU A 34 -2.91 15.55 -8.78
C LEU A 34 -1.55 15.43 -8.08
N PHE A 35 -0.57 16.26 -8.49
CA PHE A 35 0.79 16.24 -7.96
C PHE A 35 1.12 17.47 -7.11
N ARG A 36 0.11 18.20 -6.61
CA ARG A 36 0.33 19.37 -5.75
C ARG A 36 1.02 18.93 -4.46
N GLY A 37 2.19 19.52 -4.17
CA GLY A 37 3.01 19.16 -3.01
C GLY A 37 3.98 17.99 -3.23
N ALA A 38 4.05 17.39 -4.42
CA ALA A 38 4.96 16.27 -4.70
C ALA A 38 6.46 16.61 -4.55
N LYS A 39 6.83 17.90 -4.57
CA LYS A 39 8.19 18.38 -4.36
C LYS A 39 8.52 18.72 -2.89
N ALA A 40 7.56 18.55 -1.98
CA ALA A 40 7.81 18.78 -0.57
C ALA A 40 8.86 17.78 -0.04
N LYS A 41 9.80 18.27 0.76
CA LYS A 41 10.77 17.40 1.43
C LYS A 41 10.02 16.55 2.46
N MET A 42 10.28 15.25 2.47
CA MET A 42 9.76 14.37 3.50
C MET A 42 10.35 14.79 4.85
N ALA A 43 9.50 15.21 5.79
CA ALA A 43 9.94 15.47 7.16
C ALA A 43 10.46 14.15 7.77
N GLY A 44 11.55 14.24 8.55
CA GLY A 44 12.19 13.08 9.16
C GLY A 44 11.17 12.24 9.93
N LEU A 45 11.01 10.98 9.51
CA LEU A 45 10.21 10.01 10.24
C LEU A 45 10.94 9.63 11.53
N ASP A 46 10.17 9.44 12.60
CA ASP A 46 10.66 8.80 13.82
C ASP A 46 11.42 7.52 13.48
N SER A 47 12.68 7.44 13.94
CA SER A 47 13.61 6.35 13.68
C SER A 47 13.03 4.97 14.00
N ARG A 48 12.12 4.87 14.99
CA ARG A 48 11.45 3.61 15.35
C ARG A 48 10.43 3.18 14.30
N LYS A 49 9.66 4.11 13.75
CA LYS A 49 8.68 3.85 12.68
C LYS A 49 9.38 3.46 11.39
N GLU A 50 10.51 4.09 11.12
CA GLU A 50 11.34 3.79 9.94
C GLU A 50 11.92 2.37 10.00
N ARG A 51 12.46 1.96 11.14
CA ARG A 51 12.97 0.59 11.33
C ARG A 51 11.88 -0.47 11.12
N ASN A 52 10.72 -0.29 11.75
CA ASN A 52 9.61 -1.22 11.61
C ASN A 52 9.14 -1.36 10.16
N ARG A 53 9.11 -0.24 9.40
CA ARG A 53 8.78 -0.29 7.96
C ARG A 53 9.81 -1.09 7.17
N ARG A 54 11.10 -0.92 7.45
CA ARG A 54 12.16 -1.69 6.79
C ARG A 54 12.06 -3.18 7.10
N ASP A 55 11.82 -3.54 8.35
CA ASP A 55 11.70 -4.95 8.75
C ASP A 55 10.51 -5.63 8.07
N VAL A 56 9.35 -4.96 8.08
CA VAL A 56 8.15 -5.44 7.39
C VAL A 56 8.42 -5.59 5.89
N ASN A 57 8.92 -4.54 5.22
CA ASN A 57 9.18 -4.55 3.78
C ASN A 57 10.24 -5.60 3.40
N GLY A 58 11.29 -5.73 4.20
CA GLY A 58 12.35 -6.72 4.00
C GLY A 58 11.84 -8.13 4.15
N SER A 59 10.91 -8.40 5.08
CA SER A 59 10.37 -9.75 5.26
C SER A 59 9.56 -10.27 4.05
N VAL A 60 8.92 -9.35 3.30
CA VAL A 60 7.99 -9.69 2.21
C VAL A 60 8.54 -9.45 0.81
N ASN A 61 9.61 -8.67 0.64
CA ASN A 61 10.25 -8.44 -0.66
C ASN A 61 11.58 -9.21 -0.82
N LYS A 62 11.87 -10.18 0.06
CA LYS A 62 13.05 -11.04 -0.07
C LYS A 62 13.03 -11.78 -1.41
N SER A 63 14.17 -11.79 -2.10
CA SER A 63 14.43 -12.65 -3.26
C SER A 63 14.20 -14.10 -2.85
N GLY A 64 13.19 -14.77 -3.41
CA GLY A 64 12.81 -16.14 -3.07
C GLY A 64 11.48 -16.30 -2.33
N LEU A 65 10.69 -15.23 -2.15
CA LEU A 65 9.32 -15.38 -1.66
C LEU A 65 8.48 -16.18 -2.68
N SER A 66 7.93 -17.31 -2.26
CA SER A 66 7.11 -18.13 -3.15
C SER A 66 5.83 -17.40 -3.58
N ALA A 67 5.34 -17.70 -4.79
CA ALA A 67 4.08 -17.12 -5.30
C ALA A 67 2.90 -17.38 -4.34
N ALA A 68 2.89 -18.53 -3.66
CA ALA A 68 1.89 -18.87 -2.65
C ALA A 68 1.96 -17.97 -1.40
N ALA A 69 3.17 -17.66 -0.91
CA ALA A 69 3.36 -16.75 0.21
C ALA A 69 2.93 -15.32 -0.16
N ALA A 70 3.27 -14.85 -1.37
CA ALA A 70 2.82 -13.55 -1.87
C ALA A 70 1.28 -13.48 -2.01
N ALA A 71 0.65 -14.56 -2.49
CA ALA A 71 -0.80 -14.65 -2.60
C ALA A 71 -1.50 -14.64 -1.23
N ARG A 72 -0.92 -15.31 -0.22
CA ARG A 72 -1.44 -15.30 1.16
C ARG A 72 -1.41 -13.89 1.75
N ILE A 73 -0.27 -13.20 1.64
CA ILE A 73 -0.13 -11.82 2.10
C ILE A 73 -1.15 -10.94 1.37
N THR A 74 -1.26 -11.06 0.05
CA THR A 74 -2.23 -10.30 -0.74
C THR A 74 -3.67 -10.52 -0.26
N ARG A 75 -4.05 -11.76 0.06
CA ARG A 75 -5.40 -12.09 0.57
C ARG A 75 -5.69 -11.42 1.92
N GLU A 76 -4.73 -11.46 2.84
CA GLU A 76 -4.87 -10.78 4.14
C GLU A 76 -5.04 -9.27 3.97
N LEU A 77 -4.28 -8.67 3.06
CA LEU A 77 -4.38 -7.23 2.77
C LEU A 77 -5.72 -6.85 2.18
N MET A 78 -6.24 -7.65 1.24
CA MET A 78 -7.56 -7.43 0.66
C MET A 78 -8.67 -7.57 1.70
N SER A 79 -8.54 -8.50 2.65
CA SER A 79 -9.47 -8.64 3.77
C SER A 79 -9.47 -7.40 4.68
N ARG A 80 -8.30 -6.87 5.02
CA ARG A 80 -8.17 -5.63 5.80
C ARG A 80 -8.78 -4.43 5.07
N GLU A 81 -8.53 -4.32 3.76
CA GLU A 81 -9.10 -3.24 2.95
C GLU A 81 -10.63 -3.35 2.85
N LYS A 82 -11.17 -4.57 2.70
CA LYS A 82 -12.63 -4.80 2.70
C LYS A 82 -13.26 -4.36 4.01
N LYS A 83 -12.66 -4.72 5.16
CA LYS A 83 -13.11 -4.26 6.48
C LYS A 83 -13.07 -2.74 6.60
N ARG A 84 -12.01 -2.09 6.10
CA ARG A 84 -11.87 -0.63 6.11
C ARG A 84 -12.93 0.05 5.25
N ARG A 85 -13.21 -0.48 4.06
CA ARG A 85 -14.27 0.03 3.17
C ARG A 85 -15.66 -0.10 3.79
N LYS A 86 -15.96 -1.22 4.44
CA LYS A 86 -17.22 -1.40 5.17
C LYS A 86 -17.43 -0.32 6.24
N ARG A 87 -16.39 -0.02 7.03
CA ARG A 87 -16.40 1.07 8.02
C ARG A 87 -16.60 2.45 7.38
N LEU A 88 -15.99 2.70 6.22
CA LEU A 88 -16.15 3.96 5.49
C LEU A 88 -17.54 4.14 4.86
N HIS A 89 -18.21 3.04 4.52
CA HIS A 89 -19.55 3.05 3.93
C HIS A 89 -20.67 2.82 4.97
N GLY A 90 -20.35 2.77 6.27
CA GLY A 90 -21.34 2.65 7.35
C GLY A 90 -22.02 1.28 7.48
N GLU A 91 -21.48 0.25 6.84
CA GLU A 91 -22.01 -1.12 6.95
C GLU A 91 -21.41 -1.82 8.20
N GLU A 92 -21.83 -1.38 9.39
CA GLU A 92 -21.53 -2.09 10.64
C GLU A 92 -22.53 -3.23 10.83
N GLY A 93 -22.05 -4.46 10.66
CA GLY A 93 -22.72 -5.61 11.25
C GLY A 93 -22.46 -5.58 12.75
N GLU A 94 -23.55 -5.62 13.53
CA GLU A 94 -23.57 -5.74 14.99
C GLU A 94 -22.55 -6.78 15.50
N GLY A 95 -21.77 -6.39 16.50
CA GLY A 95 -20.76 -7.25 17.13
C GLY A 95 -19.79 -6.40 17.95
N GLY A 96 -20.19 -6.13 19.20
CA GLY A 96 -19.64 -5.08 20.05
C GLY A 96 -18.22 -5.27 20.57
N LEU A 97 -17.76 -4.21 21.23
CA LEU A 97 -16.94 -4.29 22.43
C LEU A 97 -17.19 -3.00 23.21
N GLY A 98 -17.94 -3.15 24.30
CA GLY A 98 -18.18 -2.10 25.27
C GLY A 98 -16.89 -1.70 25.96
N ILE A 99 -16.89 -0.45 26.39
CA ILE A 99 -16.10 0.04 27.50
C ILE A 99 -17.02 0.99 28.24
N GLU A 100 -17.45 0.53 29.41
CA GLU A 100 -17.86 1.38 30.53
C GLU A 100 -16.70 2.31 30.94
#